data_AF-A0AA37NX37-F1
#
_entry.id   AF-A0AA37NX37-F1
#
_cell.length_a   1.000
_cell.length_b   1.000
_cell.length_c   1.000
_cell.angle_alpha   90.00
_cell.angle_beta   90.00
_cell.angle_gamma   90.00
#
_symmetry.space_group_name_H-M   'P 1'
#
loop_
_entity.id
_entity.type
_entity.pdbx_description
1 polymer ?
#
loop_
_entity_poly.entity_id
_entity_poly.type
_entity_poly.pdbx_seq_one_letter_code
_entity_poly.pdbx_strand_id
1 'polypeptide(L)'
;MWGKTGINCFVMITGYFMCKSHISLRKFMKLLFEIYFYNLIITGTFLLTGYCSPSFSTVFYALVPIQSFGVNFVACFVVFYLLIPFLNLLIQTMNSKLHLRLILLCLLVYSVIGTIPKITLGVNYVSWFVVLYFIASYIRLYRFPIKISNRNWGWLTLLSILISMASVVFMAWLSTVFVNKNIPVFWFVADSNHIMALVTALCSFMFFKDLNIRYSKVINLIGASTFGVLLIHANSDIMRQWLWQDILNNVGQYGTNTMVLHAILSVIAIFVICILVDMLRMRFVEKPLFNKCVNKL
;
A
#
# COMPACT_ATOMS: atom_id res chain seq x y z
N MET A 1 -3.89 -8.74 -7.95
CA MET A 1 -4.23 -7.55 -8.77
C MET A 1 -4.34 -6.28 -7.93
N TRP A 2 -5.36 -6.10 -7.09
CA TRP A 2 -5.67 -4.77 -6.52
C TRP A 2 -4.81 -4.26 -5.36
N GLY A 3 -4.07 -5.13 -4.66
CA GLY A 3 -3.22 -4.70 -3.54
C GLY A 3 -2.16 -3.67 -3.92
N LYS A 4 -1.59 -3.77 -5.13
CA LYS A 4 -0.58 -2.83 -5.64
C LYS A 4 -1.15 -1.44 -5.92
N THR A 5 -2.37 -1.37 -6.46
CA THR A 5 -3.13 -0.12 -6.61
C THR A 5 -3.41 0.52 -5.26
N GLY A 6 -3.79 -0.29 -4.25
CA GLY A 6 -3.98 0.19 -2.88
C GLY A 6 -2.72 0.81 -2.27
N ILE A 7 -1.56 0.17 -2.47
CA ILE A 7 -0.25 0.72 -2.08
C ILE A 7 -0.01 2.09 -2.73
N ASN A 8 -0.26 2.22 -4.05
CA ASN A 8 -0.10 3.48 -4.74
C ASN A 8 -1.00 4.57 -4.15
N CYS A 9 -2.28 4.28 -3.93
CA CYS A 9 -3.21 5.21 -3.30
C CYS A 9 -2.73 5.65 -1.91
N PHE A 10 -2.27 4.70 -1.08
CA PHE A 10 -1.79 5.00 0.28
C PHE A 10 -0.59 5.95 0.27
N VAL A 11 0.39 5.70 -0.60
CA VAL A 11 1.58 6.55 -0.72
C VAL A 11 1.23 7.90 -1.34
N MET A 12 0.30 7.96 -2.30
CA MET A 12 -0.17 9.22 -2.86
C MET A 12 -0.90 10.08 -1.82
N ILE A 13 -1.77 9.48 -0.99
CA ILE A 13 -2.41 10.19 0.14
C ILE A 13 -1.34 10.75 1.08
N THR A 14 -0.36 9.91 1.44
CA THR A 14 0.79 10.29 2.27
C THR A 14 1.52 11.49 1.65
N GLY A 15 1.92 11.41 0.38
CA GLY A 15 2.64 12.49 -0.31
C GLY A 15 1.83 13.77 -0.47
N TYR A 16 0.55 13.66 -0.77
CA TYR A 16 -0.35 14.80 -0.95
C TYR A 16 -0.48 15.65 0.32
N PHE A 17 -0.57 15.02 1.49
CA PHE A 17 -0.65 15.75 2.75
C PHE A 17 0.72 16.11 3.32
N MET A 18 1.71 15.23 3.20
CA MET A 18 3.00 15.43 3.86
C MET A 18 3.92 16.42 3.15
N CYS A 19 3.69 16.71 1.86
CA CYS A 19 4.45 17.71 1.11
C CYS A 19 4.31 19.15 1.63
N LYS A 20 3.26 19.44 2.41
CA LYS A 20 3.06 20.74 3.08
C LYS A 20 3.28 20.67 4.58
N SER A 21 3.73 19.54 5.11
CA SER A 21 3.85 19.32 6.56
C SER A 21 5.30 19.18 7.00
N HIS A 22 5.59 19.64 8.22
CA HIS A 22 6.84 19.28 8.89
C HIS A 22 6.71 17.89 9.52
N ILE A 23 7.70 17.03 9.25
CA ILE A 23 7.73 15.68 9.78
C ILE A 23 8.33 15.74 11.17
N SER A 24 7.48 15.73 12.19
CA SER A 24 7.91 15.65 13.58
C SER A 24 8.39 14.24 13.92
N LEU A 25 9.41 14.13 14.77
CA LEU A 25 9.88 12.87 15.35
C LEU A 25 8.71 12.06 15.96
N ARG A 26 7.75 12.74 16.61
CA ARG A 26 6.55 12.10 17.19
C ARG A 26 5.77 11.24 16.18
N LYS A 27 5.54 11.73 14.95
CA LYS A 27 4.81 10.98 13.92
C LYS A 27 5.59 9.75 13.46
N PHE A 28 6.92 9.89 13.33
CA PHE A 28 7.79 8.78 12.98
C PHE A 28 7.82 7.71 14.08
N MET A 29 7.92 8.12 15.35
CA MET A 29 7.88 7.19 16.48
C MET A 29 6.55 6.46 16.61
N LYS A 30 5.41 7.10 16.27
CA LYS A 30 4.11 6.43 16.19
C LYS A 30 4.09 5.34 15.13
N LEU A 31 4.60 5.64 13.94
CA LEU A 31 4.73 4.67 12.84
C LEU A 31 5.56 3.46 13.28
N LEU A 32 6.75 3.70 13.85
CA LEU A 32 7.62 2.62 14.32
C LEU A 32 6.96 1.82 15.45
N PHE A 33 6.39 2.50 16.44
CA PHE A 33 5.70 1.85 17.55
C PHE A 33 4.62 0.87 17.06
N GLU A 34 3.80 1.30 16.10
CA GLU A 34 2.74 0.46 15.54
C GLU A 34 3.29 -0.80 14.85
N ILE A 35 4.35 -0.65 14.05
CA ILE A 35 5.02 -1.78 13.37
C ILE A 35 5.57 -2.78 14.39
N TYR A 36 6.33 -2.30 15.37
CA TYR A 36 6.94 -3.15 16.39
C TYR A 36 5.89 -3.80 17.29
N PHE A 37 4.86 -3.08 17.69
CA PHE A 37 3.78 -3.58 18.52
C PHE A 37 3.12 -4.82 17.89
N TYR A 38 2.71 -4.71 16.63
CA TYR A 38 2.06 -5.85 15.97
C TYR A 38 3.02 -7.00 15.73
N ASN A 39 4.25 -6.73 15.31
CA ASN A 39 5.23 -7.78 15.06
C ASN A 39 5.55 -8.61 16.31
N LEU A 40 5.73 -7.93 17.46
CA LEU A 40 6.01 -8.59 18.74
C LEU A 40 4.82 -9.38 19.25
N ILE A 41 3.62 -8.79 19.25
CA ILE A 41 2.42 -9.48 19.75
C ILE A 41 2.06 -10.68 18.90
N ILE A 42 2.04 -10.51 17.57
CA ILE A 42 1.69 -11.59 16.65
C ILE A 42 2.70 -12.73 16.76
N THR A 43 4.00 -12.43 16.70
CA THR A 43 5.04 -13.47 16.82
C THR A 43 4.98 -14.14 18.20
N GLY A 44 4.81 -13.37 19.27
CA GLY A 44 4.62 -13.89 20.63
C GLY A 44 3.43 -14.82 20.75
N THR A 45 2.28 -14.48 20.15
CA THR A 45 1.09 -15.35 20.16
C THR A 45 1.31 -16.67 19.43
N PHE A 46 2.01 -16.67 18.30
CA PHE A 46 2.32 -17.90 17.57
C PHE A 46 3.33 -18.79 18.31
N LEU A 47 4.28 -18.19 19.02
CA LEU A 47 5.20 -18.94 19.89
C LEU A 47 4.47 -19.56 21.08
N LEU A 48 3.58 -18.80 21.75
CA LEU A 48 2.83 -19.28 22.92
C LEU A 48 1.83 -20.39 22.58
N THR A 49 1.23 -20.34 21.40
CA THR A 49 0.28 -21.37 20.93
C THR A 49 0.97 -22.61 20.34
N GLY A 50 2.30 -22.58 20.17
CA GLY A 50 3.04 -23.65 19.53
C GLY A 50 2.86 -23.74 18.01
N TYR A 51 2.24 -22.72 17.38
CA TYR A 51 2.04 -22.68 15.93
C TYR A 51 3.36 -22.47 15.17
N CYS A 52 4.33 -21.78 15.78
CA CYS A 52 5.69 -21.71 15.26
C CYS A 52 6.72 -22.13 16.31
N SER A 53 7.76 -22.81 15.86
CA SER A 53 8.85 -23.24 16.74
C SER A 53 9.71 -22.06 17.16
N PRO A 54 10.12 -21.98 18.45
CA PRO A 54 11.09 -21.00 18.89
C PRO A 54 12.43 -21.27 18.20
N SER A 55 12.90 -20.29 17.44
CA SER A 55 14.23 -20.31 16.82
C SER A 55 14.85 -18.93 16.98
N PHE A 56 16.19 -18.87 16.93
CA PHE A 56 16.90 -17.59 16.94
C PHE A 56 16.37 -16.65 15.84
N SER A 57 16.12 -17.20 14.65
CA SER A 57 15.55 -16.46 13.52
C SER A 57 14.17 -15.89 13.85
N THR A 58 13.27 -16.70 14.42
CA THR A 58 11.92 -16.27 14.82
C THR A 58 11.96 -15.11 15.83
N VAL A 59 12.82 -15.22 16.85
CA VAL A 59 12.95 -14.18 17.90
C VAL A 59 13.62 -12.93 17.35
N PHE A 60 14.68 -13.09 16.56
CA PHE A 60 15.38 -11.97 15.92
C PHE A 60 14.44 -11.19 15.00
N TYR A 61 13.64 -11.89 14.20
CA TYR A 61 12.68 -11.27 13.29
C TYR A 61 11.50 -10.63 14.03
N ALA A 62 11.15 -11.10 15.23
CA ALA A 62 10.20 -10.41 16.11
C ALA A 62 10.74 -9.04 16.58
N LEU A 63 12.03 -8.97 16.91
CA LEU A 63 12.68 -7.76 17.43
C LEU A 63 13.10 -6.78 16.33
N VAL A 64 13.36 -7.26 15.11
CA VAL A 64 13.80 -6.43 13.98
C VAL A 64 12.83 -6.62 12.81
N PRO A 65 11.62 -6.01 12.83
CA PRO A 65 10.59 -6.22 11.79
C PRO A 65 10.98 -5.66 10.40
N ILE A 66 11.97 -4.78 10.33
CA ILE A 66 12.33 -4.03 9.13
C ILE A 66 13.59 -4.66 8.51
N GLN A 67 13.39 -5.56 7.55
CA GLN A 67 14.49 -6.41 7.04
C GLN A 67 14.70 -6.34 5.53
N SER A 68 13.62 -6.40 4.75
CA SER A 68 13.71 -6.50 3.29
C SER A 68 13.42 -5.16 2.61
N PHE A 69 14.50 -4.39 2.39
CA PHE A 69 14.46 -3.16 1.62
C PHE A 69 14.47 -3.49 0.12
N GLY A 70 13.29 -3.54 -0.50
CA GLY A 70 13.17 -3.84 -1.92
C GLY A 70 11.75 -4.17 -2.34
N VAL A 71 11.17 -5.15 -1.65
CA VAL A 71 9.86 -5.74 -2.00
C VAL A 71 8.85 -5.68 -0.85
N ASN A 72 9.30 -5.53 0.40
CA ASN A 72 8.38 -5.42 1.53
C ASN A 72 7.86 -3.98 1.65
N PHE A 73 6.53 -3.81 1.57
CA PHE A 73 5.89 -2.51 1.67
C PHE A 73 6.27 -1.76 2.96
N VAL A 74 6.17 -2.41 4.12
CA VAL A 74 6.39 -1.77 5.43
C VAL A 74 7.83 -1.27 5.55
N ALA A 75 8.80 -2.11 5.21
CA ALA A 75 10.21 -1.73 5.28
C ALA A 75 10.54 -0.58 4.32
N CYS A 76 10.08 -0.66 3.07
CA CYS A 76 10.26 0.41 2.09
C CYS A 76 9.54 1.70 2.49
N PHE A 77 8.36 1.59 3.12
CA PHE A 77 7.58 2.74 3.57
C PHE A 77 8.28 3.49 4.70
N VAL A 78 8.93 2.78 5.65
CA VAL A 78 9.72 3.42 6.72
C VAL A 78 10.90 4.21 6.14
N VAL A 79 11.65 3.62 5.20
CA VAL A 79 12.77 4.34 4.53
C VAL A 79 12.25 5.54 3.75
N PHE A 80 11.19 5.35 2.96
CA PHE A 80 10.54 6.43 2.24
C PHE A 80 10.09 7.55 3.20
N TYR A 81 9.50 7.22 4.35
CA TYR A 81 9.05 8.18 5.34
C TYR A 81 10.21 9.04 5.88
N LEU A 82 11.39 8.44 6.09
CA LEU A 82 12.61 9.16 6.47
C LEU A 82 13.13 10.10 5.38
N LEU A 83 12.86 9.81 4.11
CA LEU A 83 13.26 10.65 2.98
C LEU A 83 12.36 11.89 2.82
N ILE A 84 11.13 11.89 3.34
CA ILE A 84 10.14 12.95 3.13
C ILE A 84 10.67 14.37 3.44
N PRO A 85 11.40 14.65 4.53
CA PRO A 85 11.95 15.98 4.79
C PRO A 85 12.89 16.48 3.67
N PHE A 86 13.71 15.60 3.11
CA PHE A 86 14.61 15.93 2.01
C PHE A 86 13.86 16.10 0.69
N LEU A 87 12.85 15.25 0.45
CA LEU A 87 11.96 15.42 -0.69
C LEU A 87 11.20 16.76 -0.61
N ASN A 88 10.81 17.20 0.59
CA ASN A 88 10.19 18.51 0.82
C ASN A 88 11.11 19.66 0.43
N LEU A 89 12.39 19.59 0.80
CA LEU A 89 13.37 20.60 0.38
C LEU A 89 13.51 20.64 -1.14
N LEU A 90 13.58 19.47 -1.79
CA LEU A 90 13.69 19.37 -3.25
C LEU A 90 12.46 19.95 -3.96
N ILE A 91 11.24 19.60 -3.56
CA ILE A 91 10.02 20.12 -4.23
C ILE A 91 9.83 21.62 -4.02
N GLN A 92 10.33 22.18 -2.92
CA GLN A 92 10.24 23.62 -2.63
C GLN A 92 11.15 24.46 -3.53
N THR A 93 12.26 23.88 -4.01
CA THR A 93 13.18 24.57 -4.93
C THR A 93 12.75 24.45 -6.40
N MET A 94 11.99 23.42 -6.76
CA MET A 94 11.52 23.21 -8.13
C MET A 94 10.31 24.07 -8.48
N ASN A 95 10.37 24.74 -9.64
CA ASN A 95 9.18 25.31 -10.27
C ASN A 95 8.27 24.22 -10.88
N SER A 96 7.04 24.59 -11.27
CA SER A 96 6.06 23.65 -11.83
C SER A 96 6.54 22.92 -13.08
N LYS A 97 7.25 23.60 -13.98
CA LYS A 97 7.75 22.99 -15.22
C LYS A 97 8.82 21.94 -14.94
N LEU A 98 9.76 22.24 -14.04
CA LEU A 98 10.84 21.33 -13.67
C LEU A 98 10.30 20.11 -12.92
N HIS A 99 9.37 20.33 -11.99
CA HIS A 99 8.72 19.22 -11.26
C HIS A 99 7.95 18.30 -12.22
N LEU A 100 7.21 18.85 -13.19
CA LEU A 100 6.52 18.03 -14.20
C LEU A 100 7.50 17.24 -15.08
N ARG A 101 8.60 17.86 -15.52
CA ARG A 101 9.64 17.16 -16.30
C ARG A 101 10.27 16.01 -15.52
N LEU A 102 10.53 16.19 -14.23
CA LEU A 102 11.03 15.12 -13.35
C LEU A 102 10.03 13.96 -13.27
N ILE A 103 8.73 14.26 -13.07
CA ILE A 103 7.68 13.23 -13.06
C ILE A 103 7.64 12.47 -14.39
N LEU A 104 7.66 13.17 -15.52
CA LEU A 104 7.64 12.55 -16.85
C LEU A 104 8.86 11.65 -17.07
N LEU A 105 10.04 12.09 -16.66
CA LEU A 105 11.26 11.28 -16.73
C LEU A 105 11.13 10.01 -15.86
N CYS A 106 10.66 10.16 -14.62
CA CYS A 106 10.45 9.02 -13.73
C CYS A 106 9.41 8.03 -14.29
N LEU A 107 8.30 8.51 -14.84
CA LEU A 107 7.27 7.66 -15.44
C LEU A 107 7.77 6.94 -16.70
N LEU A 108 8.57 7.62 -17.52
CA LEU A 108 9.22 7.00 -18.67
C LEU A 108 10.10 5.83 -18.22
N VAL A 109 10.95 6.04 -17.21
CA VAL A 109 11.85 4.99 -16.71
C VAL A 109 11.08 3.87 -16.01
N TYR A 110 10.26 4.18 -15.00
CA TYR A 110 9.67 3.18 -14.11
C TYR A 110 8.43 2.48 -14.65
N SER A 111 7.61 3.18 -15.43
CA SER A 111 6.33 2.64 -15.91
C SER A 111 6.37 2.30 -17.39
N VAL A 112 6.93 3.16 -18.26
CA VAL A 112 6.98 2.88 -19.70
C VAL A 112 8.05 1.83 -19.99
N ILE A 113 9.32 2.12 -19.72
CA ILE A 113 10.43 1.20 -19.97
C ILE A 113 10.29 -0.06 -19.09
N GLY A 114 9.87 0.11 -17.83
CA GLY A 114 9.65 -1.01 -16.89
C GLY A 114 8.57 -2.01 -17.28
N THR A 115 7.62 -1.63 -18.15
CA THR A 115 6.56 -2.53 -18.63
C THR A 115 6.94 -3.23 -19.96
N ILE A 116 8.04 -2.83 -20.61
CA ILE A 116 8.49 -3.44 -21.87
C ILE A 116 9.05 -4.84 -21.59
N PRO A 117 8.51 -5.90 -22.25
CA PRO A 117 9.02 -7.24 -22.09
C PRO A 117 10.52 -7.34 -22.38
N LYS A 118 11.24 -8.12 -21.58
CA LYS A 118 12.71 -8.38 -21.65
C LYS A 118 13.62 -7.24 -21.18
N ILE A 119 13.09 -6.09 -20.79
CA ILE A 119 13.89 -5.06 -20.10
C ILE A 119 13.74 -5.27 -18.61
N THR A 120 14.82 -5.65 -17.92
CA THR A 120 14.83 -5.83 -16.47
C THR A 120 15.21 -4.52 -15.78
N LEU A 121 14.20 -3.79 -15.29
CA LEU A 121 14.41 -2.69 -14.37
C LEU A 121 14.22 -3.19 -12.94
N GLY A 122 15.29 -3.14 -12.15
CA GLY A 122 15.25 -3.44 -10.72
C GLY A 122 14.52 -2.35 -9.95
N VAL A 123 13.20 -2.32 -10.06
CA VAL A 123 12.36 -1.33 -9.35
C VAL A 123 12.18 -1.76 -7.91
N ASN A 124 12.76 -1.01 -6.98
CA ASN A 124 12.46 -1.16 -5.57
C ASN A 124 11.29 -0.24 -5.16
N TYR A 125 10.56 -0.63 -4.11
CA TYR A 125 9.42 0.18 -3.67
C TYR A 125 9.81 1.54 -3.10
N VAL A 126 11.01 1.71 -2.54
CA VAL A 126 11.45 3.02 -2.03
C VAL A 126 11.50 4.05 -3.16
N SER A 127 12.16 3.74 -4.26
CA SER A 127 12.28 4.66 -5.39
C SER A 127 10.92 4.88 -6.06
N TRP A 128 10.09 3.84 -6.17
CA TRP A 128 8.72 3.99 -6.65
C TRP A 128 7.87 4.92 -5.76
N PHE A 129 8.00 4.82 -4.44
CA PHE A 129 7.28 5.71 -3.51
C PHE A 129 7.72 7.16 -3.65
N VAL A 130 8.99 7.42 -3.94
CA VAL A 130 9.49 8.76 -4.29
C VAL A 130 8.83 9.28 -5.57
N VAL A 131 8.65 8.44 -6.60
CA VAL A 131 7.93 8.84 -7.82
C VAL A 131 6.47 9.21 -7.52
N LEU A 132 5.76 8.36 -6.75
CA LEU A 132 4.39 8.65 -6.31
C LEU A 132 4.30 9.93 -5.48
N TYR A 133 5.32 10.21 -4.67
CA TYR A 133 5.42 11.43 -3.88
C TYR A 133 5.51 12.67 -4.77
N PHE A 134 6.33 12.64 -5.82
CA PHE A 134 6.40 13.74 -6.79
C PHE A 134 5.05 13.94 -7.49
N ILE A 135 4.39 12.87 -7.93
CA ILE A 135 3.05 12.96 -8.54
C ILE A 135 2.05 13.62 -7.57
N ALA A 136 1.96 13.12 -6.33
CA ALA A 136 1.00 13.60 -5.34
C ALA A 136 1.29 15.05 -4.90
N SER A 137 2.55 15.39 -4.69
CA SER A 137 2.97 16.75 -4.31
C SER A 137 2.77 17.75 -5.45
N TYR A 138 3.00 17.35 -6.71
CA TYR A 138 2.68 18.18 -7.87
C TYR A 138 1.19 18.51 -7.91
N ILE A 139 0.32 17.49 -7.76
CA ILE A 139 -1.14 17.69 -7.73
C ILE A 139 -1.53 18.63 -6.60
N ARG A 140 -0.87 18.54 -5.43
CA ARG A 140 -1.13 19.41 -4.28
C ARG A 140 -0.67 20.85 -4.49
N LEU A 141 0.48 21.07 -5.12
CA LEU A 141 1.11 22.38 -5.25
C LEU A 141 0.60 23.16 -6.47
N TYR A 142 0.43 22.48 -7.61
CA TYR A 142 0.19 23.12 -8.91
C TYR A 142 -1.17 22.78 -9.54
N ARG A 143 -1.93 21.86 -8.91
CA ARG A 143 -3.12 21.21 -9.48
C ARG A 143 -2.77 20.30 -10.67
N PHE A 144 -3.71 19.44 -11.04
CA PHE A 144 -3.52 18.58 -12.20
C PHE A 144 -3.54 19.42 -13.49
N PRO A 145 -2.65 19.18 -14.47
CA PRO A 145 -2.54 20.03 -15.67
C PRO A 145 -3.82 20.08 -16.51
N ILE A 146 -4.61 18.99 -16.48
CA ILE A 146 -5.85 18.87 -17.24
C ILE A 146 -7.04 19.09 -16.31
N LYS A 147 -7.93 20.00 -16.66
CA LYS A 147 -9.18 20.20 -15.92
C LYS A 147 -10.14 19.07 -16.26
N ILE A 148 -10.36 18.17 -15.31
CA ILE A 148 -11.30 17.05 -15.40
C ILE A 148 -12.29 17.19 -14.24
N SER A 149 -13.59 17.10 -14.53
CA SER A 149 -14.62 17.16 -13.50
C SER A 149 -14.57 15.94 -12.57
N ASN A 150 -15.04 16.08 -11.32
CA ASN A 150 -15.02 14.97 -10.38
C ASN A 150 -15.82 13.74 -10.89
N ARG A 151 -16.96 13.97 -11.55
CA ARG A 151 -17.75 12.91 -12.18
C ARG A 151 -16.94 12.15 -13.24
N ASN A 152 -16.15 12.86 -14.04
CA ASN A 152 -15.30 12.25 -15.05
C ASN A 152 -14.15 11.46 -14.42
N TRP A 153 -13.58 11.91 -13.30
CA TRP A 153 -12.62 11.10 -12.54
C TRP A 153 -13.23 9.78 -12.03
N GLY A 154 -14.50 9.80 -11.61
CA GLY A 154 -15.25 8.59 -11.26
C GLY A 154 -15.38 7.63 -12.45
N TRP A 155 -15.77 8.13 -13.63
CA TRP A 155 -15.83 7.34 -14.85
C TRP A 155 -14.47 6.81 -15.30
N LEU A 156 -13.42 7.62 -15.22
CA LEU A 156 -12.05 7.19 -15.53
C LEU A 156 -11.56 6.10 -14.55
N THR A 157 -11.94 6.20 -13.27
CA THR A 157 -11.66 5.15 -12.29
C THR A 157 -12.33 3.85 -12.70
N LEU A 158 -13.63 3.87 -12.99
CA LEU A 158 -14.36 2.69 -13.45
C LEU A 158 -13.76 2.11 -14.74
N LEU A 159 -13.46 2.97 -15.72
CA LEU A 159 -12.84 2.57 -16.98
C LEU A 159 -11.47 1.91 -16.76
N SER A 160 -10.62 2.48 -15.90
CA SER A 160 -9.30 1.91 -15.57
C SER A 160 -9.39 0.54 -14.88
N ILE A 161 -10.41 0.33 -14.04
CA ILE A 161 -10.68 -0.97 -13.40
C ILE A 161 -11.09 -1.99 -14.48
N LEU A 162 -12.02 -1.62 -15.36
CA LEU A 162 -12.47 -2.49 -16.45
C LEU A 162 -11.34 -2.84 -17.42
N ILE A 163 -10.51 -1.87 -17.80
CA ILE A 163 -9.32 -2.11 -18.65
C ILE A 163 -8.32 -3.02 -17.93
N SER A 164 -8.10 -2.83 -16.64
CA SER A 164 -7.22 -3.70 -15.84
C SER A 164 -7.73 -5.14 -15.82
N MET A 165 -9.03 -5.34 -15.58
CA MET A 165 -9.66 -6.67 -15.62
C MET A 165 -9.59 -7.29 -17.02
N ALA A 166 -9.91 -6.53 -18.06
CA ALA A 166 -9.83 -6.97 -19.44
C ALA A 166 -8.40 -7.36 -19.84
N SER A 167 -7.38 -6.65 -19.33
CA SER A 167 -5.98 -6.99 -19.58
C SER A 167 -5.61 -8.36 -19.01
N VAL A 168 -6.13 -8.72 -17.82
CA VAL A 168 -5.91 -10.04 -17.20
C VAL A 168 -6.61 -11.12 -18.00
N VAL A 169 -7.86 -10.91 -18.42
CA VAL A 169 -8.61 -11.87 -19.25
C VAL A 169 -7.93 -12.07 -20.60
N PHE A 170 -7.47 -10.99 -21.23
CA PHE A 170 -6.73 -11.04 -22.49
C PHE A 170 -5.42 -11.81 -22.35
N MET A 171 -4.64 -11.55 -21.30
CA MET A 171 -3.38 -12.27 -21.05
C MET A 171 -3.62 -13.75 -20.67
N ALA A 172 -4.71 -14.06 -19.98
CA ALA A 172 -5.13 -15.44 -19.72
C ALA A 172 -5.46 -16.16 -21.03
N TRP A 173 -6.27 -15.55 -21.90
CA TRP A 173 -6.56 -16.09 -23.23
C TRP A 173 -5.29 -16.28 -24.05
N LEU A 174 -4.39 -15.28 -24.07
CA LEU A 174 -3.11 -15.36 -24.79
C LEU A 174 -2.24 -16.53 -24.28
N SER A 175 -2.24 -16.78 -22.97
CA SER A 175 -1.56 -17.93 -22.37
C SER A 175 -2.12 -19.28 -22.83
N THR A 176 -3.41 -19.35 -23.19
CA THR A 176 -4.01 -20.58 -23.76
C THR A 176 -3.67 -20.78 -25.23
N VAL A 177 -3.49 -19.70 -25.99
CA VAL A 177 -3.12 -19.76 -27.42
C VAL A 177 -1.63 -20.08 -27.60
N PHE A 178 -0.76 -19.54 -26.74
CA PHE A 178 0.70 -19.72 -26.80
C PHE A 178 1.22 -20.59 -25.65
N VAL A 179 0.75 -21.84 -25.57
CA VAL A 179 0.99 -22.79 -24.46
C VAL A 179 2.47 -22.93 -24.08
N ASN A 180 3.39 -22.86 -25.04
CA ASN A 180 4.84 -23.05 -24.81
C ASN A 180 5.57 -21.78 -24.35
N LYS A 181 4.87 -20.64 -24.23
CA LYS A 181 5.42 -19.38 -23.72
C LYS A 181 4.73 -19.12 -22.40
N ASN A 182 5.41 -19.34 -21.28
CA ASN A 182 4.92 -19.05 -19.92
C ASN A 182 4.54 -17.57 -19.77
N ILE A 183 3.36 -17.19 -20.26
CA ILE A 183 2.91 -15.80 -20.34
C ILE A 183 2.34 -15.41 -18.97
N PRO A 184 2.88 -14.36 -18.34
CA PRO A 184 2.40 -13.90 -17.04
C PRO A 184 1.03 -13.24 -17.18
N VAL A 185 -0.01 -13.92 -16.68
CA VAL A 185 -1.42 -13.50 -16.76
C VAL A 185 -1.68 -12.13 -16.14
N PHE A 186 -0.93 -11.77 -15.10
CA PHE A 186 -1.09 -10.50 -14.38
C PHE A 186 -0.16 -9.38 -14.86
N TRP A 187 0.54 -9.54 -15.99
CA TRP A 187 1.63 -8.64 -16.43
C TRP A 187 1.39 -7.14 -16.17
N PHE A 188 0.27 -6.59 -16.63
CA PHE A 188 0.00 -5.14 -16.54
C PHE A 188 -0.38 -4.63 -15.14
N VAL A 189 -0.61 -5.53 -14.18
CA VAL A 189 -1.13 -5.23 -12.84
C VAL A 189 -0.37 -5.96 -11.73
N ALA A 190 0.72 -6.65 -12.07
CA ALA A 190 1.47 -7.51 -11.15
C ALA A 190 2.18 -6.70 -10.08
N ASP A 191 2.73 -5.54 -10.46
CA ASP A 191 3.48 -4.65 -9.58
C ASP A 191 3.00 -3.20 -9.59
N SER A 192 3.36 -2.48 -8.52
CA SER A 192 2.89 -1.12 -8.24
C SER A 192 3.33 -0.09 -9.28
N ASN A 193 4.47 -0.30 -9.93
CA ASN A 193 5.02 0.58 -10.97
C ASN A 193 4.44 0.32 -12.37
N HIS A 194 3.69 -0.75 -12.55
CA HIS A 194 3.03 -1.00 -13.84
C HIS A 194 1.95 0.05 -14.12
N ILE A 195 1.81 0.34 -15.41
CA ILE A 195 0.99 1.46 -15.87
C ILE A 195 -0.46 1.36 -15.40
N MET A 196 -1.08 0.17 -15.41
CA MET A 196 -2.49 0.05 -15.00
C MET A 196 -2.67 0.18 -13.50
N ALA A 197 -1.71 -0.29 -12.68
CA ALA A 197 -1.73 -0.09 -11.24
C ALA A 197 -1.59 1.40 -10.87
N LEU A 198 -0.72 2.14 -11.58
CA LEU A 198 -0.57 3.58 -11.42
C LEU A 198 -1.82 4.34 -11.88
N VAL A 199 -2.30 4.09 -13.10
CA VAL A 199 -3.44 4.81 -13.68
C VAL A 199 -4.68 4.63 -12.82
N THR A 200 -4.98 3.39 -12.40
CA THR A 200 -6.13 3.12 -11.53
C THR A 200 -6.01 3.85 -10.20
N ALA A 201 -4.81 3.89 -9.60
CA ALA A 201 -4.57 4.60 -8.35
C ALA A 201 -4.71 6.12 -8.51
N LEU A 202 -4.14 6.69 -9.57
CA LEU A 202 -4.23 8.12 -9.88
C LEU A 202 -5.68 8.55 -10.11
N CYS A 203 -6.43 7.82 -10.93
CA CYS A 203 -7.85 8.11 -11.18
C CYS A 203 -8.67 8.02 -9.89
N SER A 204 -8.49 6.95 -9.11
CA SER A 204 -9.18 6.77 -7.83
C SER A 204 -8.86 7.90 -6.85
N PHE A 205 -7.57 8.23 -6.71
CA PHE A 205 -7.11 9.31 -5.85
C PHE A 205 -7.72 10.66 -6.25
N MET A 206 -7.72 10.97 -7.55
CA MET A 206 -8.27 12.22 -8.08
C MET A 206 -9.79 12.31 -7.86
N PHE A 207 -10.52 11.19 -7.97
CA PHE A 207 -11.95 11.14 -7.66
C PHE A 207 -12.22 11.42 -6.17
N PHE A 208 -11.48 10.78 -5.27
CA PHE A 208 -11.71 10.95 -3.84
C PHE A 208 -11.21 12.29 -3.29
N LYS A 209 -10.17 12.91 -3.87
CA LYS A 209 -9.62 14.18 -3.35
C LYS A 209 -10.61 15.34 -3.44
N ASP A 210 -11.45 15.36 -4.48
CA ASP A 210 -12.43 16.43 -4.76
C ASP A 210 -13.86 16.04 -4.33
N LEU A 211 -14.01 14.86 -3.70
CA LEU A 211 -15.31 14.41 -3.20
C LEU A 211 -15.65 15.14 -1.91
N ASN A 212 -16.74 15.92 -1.93
CA ASN A 212 -17.23 16.65 -0.76
C ASN A 212 -17.93 15.71 0.23
N ILE A 213 -17.14 14.98 1.02
CA ILE A 213 -17.62 14.17 2.13
C ILE A 213 -17.61 15.01 3.41
N ARG A 214 -18.74 15.09 4.12
CA ARG A 214 -18.79 15.73 5.44
C ARG A 214 -17.92 14.97 6.44
N TYR A 215 -17.43 15.66 7.46
CA TYR A 215 -16.70 15.02 8.55
C TYR A 215 -17.49 13.83 9.11
N SER A 216 -16.88 12.64 9.07
CA SER A 216 -17.44 11.42 9.64
C SER A 216 -16.44 10.81 10.59
N LYS A 217 -16.84 10.64 11.86
CA LYS A 217 -16.01 9.98 12.87
C LYS A 217 -15.66 8.56 12.46
N VAL A 218 -16.62 7.84 11.85
CA VAL A 218 -16.44 6.45 11.41
C VAL A 218 -15.43 6.35 10.28
N ILE A 219 -15.56 7.17 9.22
CA ILE A 219 -14.63 7.14 8.09
C ILE A 219 -13.20 7.47 8.55
N ASN A 220 -13.06 8.50 9.40
CA ASN A 220 -11.74 8.88 9.92
C ASN A 220 -11.13 7.81 10.81
N LEU A 221 -11.95 7.09 11.58
CA LEU A 221 -11.51 5.99 12.42
C LEU A 221 -11.04 4.79 11.59
N ILE A 222 -11.82 4.39 10.58
CA ILE A 222 -11.43 3.35 9.62
C ILE A 222 -10.14 3.74 8.89
N GLY A 223 -10.06 4.99 8.43
CA GLY A 223 -8.86 5.53 7.79
C GLY A 223 -7.63 5.46 8.68
N ALA A 224 -7.76 5.83 9.96
CA ALA A 224 -6.68 5.75 10.94
C ALA A 224 -6.20 4.31 11.18
N SER A 225 -7.10 3.31 11.12
CA SER A 225 -6.76 1.91 11.34
C SER A 225 -6.28 1.15 10.11
N THR A 226 -6.33 1.74 8.90
CA THR A 226 -6.03 1.02 7.66
C THR A 226 -4.59 0.49 7.61
N PHE A 227 -3.62 1.22 8.17
CA PHE A 227 -2.24 0.76 8.26
C PHE A 227 -2.10 -0.40 9.26
N GLY A 228 -2.73 -0.32 10.43
CA GLY A 228 -2.79 -1.40 11.41
C GLY A 228 -3.42 -2.68 10.83
N VAL A 229 -4.46 -2.55 10.01
CA VAL A 229 -5.05 -3.70 9.29
C VAL A 229 -3.99 -4.42 8.47
N LEU A 230 -3.19 -3.70 7.68
CA LEU A 230 -2.08 -4.29 6.91
C LEU A 230 -1.06 -5.01 7.81
N LEU A 231 -0.69 -4.37 8.92
CA LEU A 231 0.28 -4.92 9.87
C LEU A 231 -0.21 -6.16 10.59
N ILE A 232 -1.54 -6.37 10.70
CA ILE A 232 -2.13 -7.56 11.29
C ILE A 232 -2.21 -8.68 10.25
N HIS A 233 -3.02 -8.55 9.19
CA HIS A 233 -3.34 -9.68 8.30
C HIS A 233 -2.20 -10.10 7.35
N ALA A 234 -1.21 -9.22 7.16
CA ALA A 234 -0.09 -9.45 6.25
C ALA A 234 1.28 -9.38 6.96
N ASN A 235 1.29 -9.47 8.30
CA ASN A 235 2.46 -9.27 9.16
C ASN A 235 3.71 -10.05 8.71
N SER A 236 3.55 -11.37 8.52
CA SER A 236 4.62 -12.31 8.21
C SER A 236 4.08 -13.48 7.37
N ASP A 237 4.97 -14.33 6.85
CA ASP A 237 4.55 -15.57 6.17
C ASP A 237 3.80 -16.51 7.11
N ILE A 238 4.18 -16.55 8.40
CA ILE A 238 3.50 -17.34 9.43
C ILE A 238 2.04 -16.88 9.58
N MET A 239 1.83 -15.56 9.68
CA MET A 239 0.48 -14.98 9.71
C MET A 239 -0.30 -15.29 8.43
N ARG A 240 0.33 -15.19 7.26
CA ARG A 240 -0.35 -15.49 5.99
C ARG A 240 -0.75 -16.96 5.88
N GLN A 241 0.12 -17.86 6.32
CA GLN A 241 -0.16 -19.30 6.39
C GLN A 241 -1.36 -19.55 7.30
N TRP A 242 -1.27 -19.09 8.55
CA TRP A 242 -2.31 -19.30 9.54
C TRP A 242 -3.66 -18.74 9.09
N LEU A 243 -3.68 -17.47 8.67
CA LEU A 243 -4.93 -16.78 8.38
C LEU A 243 -5.58 -17.26 7.07
N TRP A 244 -4.80 -17.28 5.98
CA TRP A 244 -5.37 -17.46 4.65
C TRP A 244 -5.38 -18.91 4.18
N GLN A 245 -4.50 -19.76 4.70
CA GLN A 245 -4.47 -21.19 4.36
C GLN A 245 -5.15 -22.03 5.43
N ASP A 246 -4.75 -21.92 6.70
CA ASP A 246 -5.22 -22.87 7.71
C ASP A 246 -6.62 -22.52 8.22
N ILE A 247 -6.89 -21.24 8.51
CA ILE A 247 -8.20 -20.77 9.01
C ILE A 247 -9.22 -20.62 7.87
N LEU A 248 -8.88 -19.87 6.82
CA LEU A 248 -9.82 -19.57 5.74
C LEU A 248 -9.82 -20.59 4.59
N ASN A 249 -8.83 -21.48 4.52
CA ASN A 249 -8.69 -22.50 3.47
C ASN A 249 -8.96 -21.96 2.05
N ASN A 250 -8.32 -20.83 1.72
CA ASN A 250 -8.53 -20.18 0.42
C ASN A 250 -8.16 -21.09 -0.75
N VAL A 251 -7.15 -21.96 -0.58
CA VAL A 251 -6.73 -22.92 -1.60
C VAL A 251 -7.83 -23.95 -1.84
N GLY A 252 -8.42 -24.52 -0.78
CA GLY A 252 -9.52 -25.48 -0.90
C GLY A 252 -10.82 -24.89 -1.45
N GLN A 253 -11.02 -23.58 -1.30
CA GLN A 253 -12.18 -22.87 -1.88
C GLN A 253 -12.01 -22.55 -3.38
N TYR A 254 -10.81 -22.70 -3.93
CA TYR A 254 -10.54 -22.38 -5.33
C TYR A 254 -11.33 -23.31 -6.27
N GLY A 255 -12.06 -22.73 -7.22
CA GLY A 255 -12.88 -23.48 -8.18
C GLY A 255 -14.24 -23.97 -7.67
N THR A 256 -14.57 -23.72 -6.39
CA THR A 256 -15.91 -24.01 -5.85
C THR A 256 -16.93 -22.95 -6.27
N ASN A 257 -18.22 -23.31 -6.31
CA ASN A 257 -19.30 -22.37 -6.59
C ASN A 257 -19.41 -21.25 -5.52
N THR A 258 -18.89 -21.50 -4.31
CA THR A 258 -18.89 -20.56 -3.20
C THR A 258 -17.65 -19.66 -3.17
N MET A 259 -16.67 -19.85 -4.05
CA MET A 259 -15.37 -19.16 -4.03
C MET A 259 -15.52 -17.63 -3.95
N VAL A 260 -16.37 -17.04 -4.77
CA VAL A 260 -16.56 -15.58 -4.82
C VAL A 260 -17.17 -15.06 -3.52
N LEU A 261 -18.20 -15.76 -3.00
CA LEU A 261 -18.86 -15.40 -1.75
C LEU A 261 -17.89 -15.53 -0.58
N HIS A 262 -17.13 -16.63 -0.51
CA HIS A 262 -16.10 -16.87 0.49
C HIS A 262 -15.05 -15.76 0.48
N ALA A 263 -14.55 -15.37 -0.70
CA ALA A 263 -13.55 -14.31 -0.83
C ALA A 263 -14.07 -12.95 -0.31
N ILE A 264 -15.31 -12.57 -0.67
CA ILE A 264 -15.92 -11.31 -0.23
C ILE A 264 -16.13 -11.31 1.28
N LEU A 265 -16.74 -12.36 1.83
CA LEU A 265 -17.02 -12.47 3.26
C LEU A 265 -15.73 -12.52 4.08
N SER A 266 -14.73 -13.27 3.63
CA SER A 266 -13.41 -13.34 4.28
C SER A 266 -12.75 -11.98 4.36
N VAL A 267 -12.68 -11.24 3.24
CA VAL A 267 -12.05 -9.91 3.23
C VAL A 267 -12.79 -8.93 4.13
N ILE A 268 -14.13 -8.91 4.09
CA ILE A 268 -14.93 -8.03 4.97
C ILE A 268 -14.71 -8.40 6.44
N ALA A 269 -14.79 -9.68 6.78
CA ALA A 269 -14.61 -10.16 8.15
C ALA A 269 -13.23 -9.80 8.70
N ILE A 270 -12.16 -10.13 7.97
CA ILE A 270 -10.79 -9.82 8.39
C ILE A 270 -10.57 -8.31 8.51
N PHE A 271 -11.06 -7.52 7.55
CA PHE A 271 -10.93 -6.07 7.60
C PHE A 271 -11.60 -5.47 8.85
N VAL A 272 -12.83 -5.90 9.17
CA VAL A 272 -13.57 -5.45 10.36
C VAL A 272 -12.87 -5.89 11.65
N ILE A 273 -12.48 -7.16 11.76
CA ILE A 273 -11.79 -7.68 12.95
C ILE A 273 -10.48 -6.92 13.19
N CYS A 274 -9.67 -6.74 12.15
CA CYS A 274 -8.42 -6.00 12.26
C CYS A 274 -8.64 -4.54 12.68
N ILE A 275 -9.68 -3.85 12.16
CA ILE A 275 -10.03 -2.50 12.60
C ILE A 275 -10.36 -2.49 14.09
N LEU A 276 -11.18 -3.44 14.57
CA LEU A 276 -11.56 -3.50 15.97
C LEU A 276 -10.34 -3.73 16.88
N VAL A 277 -9.47 -4.69 16.53
CA VAL A 277 -8.19 -4.92 17.24
C VAL A 277 -7.35 -3.65 17.26
N ASP A 278 -7.26 -2.97 16.13
CA ASP A 278 -6.46 -1.76 16.00
C ASP A 278 -7.01 -0.57 16.79
N MET A 279 -8.32 -0.43 16.84
CA MET A 279 -8.99 0.54 17.70
C MET A 279 -8.71 0.29 19.19
N LEU A 280 -8.67 -0.96 19.62
CA LEU A 280 -8.30 -1.32 21.00
C LEU A 280 -6.84 -0.91 21.28
N ARG A 281 -5.90 -1.24 20.38
CA ARG A 281 -4.48 -0.82 20.46
C ARG A 281 -4.35 0.70 20.58
N MET A 282 -5.02 1.46 19.70
CA MET A 282 -4.97 2.92 19.72
C MET A 282 -5.52 3.50 21.03
N ARG A 283 -6.63 2.94 21.55
CA ARG A 283 -7.30 3.45 22.76
C ARG A 283 -6.56 3.11 24.04
N PHE A 284 -6.13 1.86 24.19
CA PHE A 284 -5.62 1.34 25.47
C PHE A 284 -4.10 1.32 25.56
N VAL A 285 -3.39 1.34 24.43
CA VAL A 285 -1.91 1.27 24.42
C VAL A 285 -1.29 2.56 23.90
N GLU A 286 -1.62 2.97 22.68
CA GLU A 286 -0.93 4.10 22.03
C GLU A 286 -1.21 5.43 22.74
N LYS A 287 -2.49 5.79 22.94
CA LYS A 287 -2.87 7.07 23.58
C LYS A 287 -2.26 7.21 24.99
N PRO A 288 -2.37 6.23 25.90
CA PRO A 288 -1.74 6.34 27.23
C PRO A 288 -0.22 6.47 27.17
N LEU A 289 0.44 5.70 26.29
CA LEU A 289 1.90 5.73 26.16
C LEU A 289 2.41 7.07 25.64
N PHE A 290 1.84 7.58 24.54
CA PHE A 290 2.31 8.81 23.91
C PHE A 290 1.88 10.09 24.64
N ASN A 291 0.84 10.02 25.48
CA ASN A 291 0.49 11.13 26.38
C ASN A 291 1.44 11.21 27.58
N LYS A 292 1.95 10.07 28.08
CA LYS A 292 2.88 10.02 29.22
C LYS A 292 4.33 10.31 28.83
N CYS A 293 4.82 9.74 27.72
CA CYS A 293 6.25 9.74 27.40
C CYS A 293 6.71 10.97 26.59
N VAL A 294 5.82 11.67 25.88
CA VAL A 294 6.22 12.66 24.85
C VAL A 294 5.79 14.09 25.20
N ASN A 295 5.27 14.34 26.40
CA ASN A 295 5.20 15.70 26.96
C ASN A 295 6.54 16.11 27.61
N LYS A 296 7.58 15.27 27.52
CA LYS A 296 8.95 15.49 28.02
C LYS A 296 10.01 15.57 26.92
N LEU A 297 9.62 15.49 25.65
CA LEU A 297 10.45 15.60 24.44
C LEU A 297 9.98 16.81 23.62
#